data_AF-A0A4R8TNF8-F1
#
_entry.id   AF-A0A4R8TNF8-F1
#
_cell.length_a   1.000
_cell.length_b   1.000
_cell.length_c   1.000
_cell.angle_alpha   90.00
_cell.angle_beta   90.00
_cell.angle_gamma   90.00
#
_symmetry.space_group_name_H-M   'P 1'
#
loop_
_entity.id
_entity.type
_entity.pdbx_description
1 polymer ?
#
loop_
_entity_poly.entity_id
_entity_poly.type
_entity_poly.pdbx_seq_one_letter_code
_entity_poly.pdbx_strand_id
1 'polypeptide(L)'
;MSPCATSGATAFVESVLRSVLDQLSPAPGDGMTAAECPINPETTSPLQRLRNALFSRLDELDRAFLIVDDIDSFSTAECLLLERELSLLSAQGLKVLMTSRIRYVKTVPSANFVEPYTQVELRLDDETLSLGHFISRDLELEHGDLGLQSTKEPKPPRSKLGRSLSDVPNKEAIKQLQERISQQADGNIALALLRLGNLHNLQTAEAALAPLADVLPSNIVAFFHAGIDNIKRQPAAERDLGLKVIAAVARCDFLAGIPYEVVHRVIRKSPKTSRTHLPARIQSAPAVPTTTRTETEDLVALSHSTHHSLEEMLYAARGFLVTGGSSRQPLRAYCEAFYTYVQEDYNEALAESRSHLDFGGVNPDELGGSGGARKGGVGRSQTGKVVGTAAGQV
;
A
#
# COMPACT_ATOMS: atom_id res chain seq x y z
N MET A 1 14.47 16.88 -18.48
CA MET A 1 13.39 16.96 -17.47
C MET A 1 12.38 18.00 -17.92
N SER A 2 11.12 17.63 -18.10
CA SER A 2 10.08 18.55 -18.62
C SER A 2 9.67 19.57 -17.54
N PRO A 3 9.61 20.87 -17.86
CA PRO A 3 9.29 21.94 -16.89
C PRO A 3 7.87 21.88 -16.31
N CYS A 4 6.98 21.04 -16.86
CA CYS A 4 5.60 20.92 -16.38
C CYS A 4 5.48 20.06 -15.10
N ALA A 5 6.32 19.02 -14.94
CA ALA A 5 6.26 18.13 -13.78
C ALA A 5 6.78 18.79 -12.49
N THR A 6 7.73 19.72 -12.61
CA THR A 6 8.32 20.43 -11.47
C THR A 6 7.35 21.40 -10.79
N SER A 7 6.36 21.92 -11.52
CA SER A 7 5.38 22.85 -10.95
C SER A 7 4.44 22.16 -9.96
N GLY A 8 4.00 20.94 -10.24
CA GLY A 8 3.09 20.20 -9.37
C GLY A 8 3.75 19.78 -8.05
N ALA A 9 4.95 19.20 -8.14
CA ALA A 9 5.68 18.75 -6.96
C ALA A 9 6.09 19.93 -6.05
N THR A 10 6.42 21.09 -6.62
CA THR A 10 6.69 22.30 -5.83
C THR A 10 5.45 22.77 -5.07
N ALA A 11 4.29 22.83 -5.73
CA ALA A 11 3.03 23.22 -5.08
C ALA A 11 2.63 22.25 -3.96
N PHE A 12 2.86 20.94 -4.14
CA PHE A 12 2.67 19.94 -3.10
C PHE A 12 3.56 20.23 -1.88
N VAL A 13 4.86 20.41 -2.07
CA VAL A 13 5.79 20.69 -0.97
C VAL A 13 5.44 22.00 -0.26
N GLU A 14 5.06 23.05 -1.00
CA GLU A 14 4.56 24.29 -0.40
C GLU A 14 3.32 24.06 0.47
N SER A 15 2.39 23.21 0.05
CA SER A 15 1.21 22.85 0.83
C SER A 15 1.60 22.12 2.13
N VAL A 16 2.52 21.16 2.05
CA VAL A 16 3.03 20.42 3.22
C VAL A 16 3.72 21.37 4.19
N LEU A 17 4.65 22.21 3.72
CA LEU A 17 5.37 23.15 4.58
C LEU A 17 4.43 24.19 5.22
N ARG A 18 3.41 24.64 4.49
CA ARG A 18 2.38 25.52 5.06
C ARG A 18 1.60 24.82 6.17
N SER A 19 1.19 23.56 5.96
CA SER A 19 0.52 22.78 6.99
C SER A 19 1.40 22.56 8.23
N VAL A 20 2.71 22.37 8.06
CA VAL A 20 3.66 22.29 9.19
C VAL A 20 3.74 23.63 9.93
N LEU A 21 3.85 24.74 9.19
CA LEU A 21 3.92 26.08 9.79
C LEU A 21 2.64 26.40 10.58
N ASP A 22 1.47 26.06 10.05
CA ASP A 22 0.18 26.27 10.70
C ASP A 22 0.08 25.47 12.02
N GLN A 23 0.63 24.25 12.07
CA GLN A 23 0.66 23.41 13.27
C GLN A 23 1.67 23.88 14.32
N LEU A 24 2.78 24.49 13.92
CA LEU A 24 3.78 25.04 14.83
C LEU A 24 3.40 26.44 15.33
N SER A 25 2.51 27.13 14.64
CA SER A 25 2.04 28.46 15.02
C SER A 25 1.16 28.37 16.26
N PRO A 26 1.29 29.31 17.21
CA PRO A 26 0.47 29.31 18.42
C PRO A 26 -1.00 29.52 18.06
N ALA A 27 -1.91 28.96 18.88
CA ALA A 27 -3.34 29.17 18.67
C ALA A 27 -3.67 30.67 18.71
N PRO A 28 -4.58 31.16 17.85
CA PRO A 28 -4.99 32.56 17.81
C PRO A 28 -5.66 32.94 19.14
N GLY A 29 -4.86 33.40 20.10
CA GLY A 29 -5.29 33.65 21.47
C GLY A 29 -4.12 33.83 22.45
N ASP A 30 -2.94 33.28 22.17
CA ASP A 30 -1.80 33.31 23.09
C ASP A 30 -1.03 34.63 23.18
N GLY A 31 -1.57 35.73 22.63
CA GLY A 31 -1.00 37.09 22.79
C GLY A 31 0.40 37.31 22.21
N MET A 32 1.00 36.29 21.60
CA MET A 32 2.25 36.38 20.87
C MET A 32 1.96 37.07 19.54
N THR A 33 2.26 38.37 19.47
CA THR A 33 2.30 39.12 18.21
C THR A 33 3.30 38.43 17.30
N ALA A 34 2.81 37.84 16.20
CA ALA A 34 3.66 37.24 15.18
C ALA A 34 4.76 38.24 14.83
N ALA A 35 6.01 37.89 15.13
CA ALA A 35 7.14 38.69 14.73
C ALA A 35 7.09 38.81 13.21
N GLU A 36 6.79 40.01 12.71
CA GLU A 36 6.78 40.29 11.28
C GLU A 36 8.22 40.10 10.79
N CYS A 37 8.53 38.92 10.24
CA CYS A 37 9.79 38.71 9.57
C CYS A 37 9.90 39.75 8.45
N PRO A 38 10.98 40.57 8.41
CA PRO A 38 11.18 41.57 7.38
C PRO A 38 11.58 40.86 6.08
N ILE A 39 10.62 40.23 5.41
CA ILE A 39 10.83 39.56 4.13
C ILE A 39 10.34 40.51 3.04
N ASN A 40 11.26 40.93 2.17
CA ASN A 40 10.90 41.70 0.99
C ASN A 40 10.02 40.82 0.07
N PRO A 41 8.72 41.13 -0.09
CA PRO A 41 7.77 40.22 -0.71
C PRO A 41 7.93 40.10 -2.23
N GLU A 42 8.67 41.01 -2.87
CA GLU A 42 8.71 41.12 -4.34
C GLU A 42 9.74 40.21 -5.04
N THR A 43 10.68 39.59 -4.31
CA THR A 43 11.80 38.84 -4.94
C THR A 43 11.93 37.39 -4.49
N THR A 44 11.15 36.93 -3.50
CA THR A 44 11.30 35.59 -2.93
C THR A 44 10.21 34.63 -3.39
N SER A 45 10.60 33.43 -3.82
CA SER A 45 9.64 32.38 -4.18
C SER A 45 8.74 32.03 -2.97
N PRO A 46 7.48 31.60 -3.19
CA PRO A 46 6.59 31.25 -2.09
C PRO A 46 7.17 30.16 -1.18
N LEU A 47 7.81 29.14 -1.76
CA LEU A 47 8.57 28.13 -1.02
C LEU A 47 9.66 28.71 -0.11
N GLN A 48 10.44 29.69 -0.59
CA GLN A 48 11.48 30.33 0.21
C GLN A 48 10.88 31.11 1.41
N ARG A 49 9.74 31.77 1.19
CA ARG A 49 9.03 32.48 2.27
C ARG A 49 8.56 31.53 3.36
N LEU A 50 7.96 30.40 2.98
CA LEU A 50 7.55 29.35 3.92
C LEU A 50 8.75 28.79 4.69
N ARG A 51 9.87 28.54 4.00
CA ARG A 51 11.10 28.06 4.65
C ARG A 51 11.62 29.05 5.70
N ASN A 52 11.70 30.33 5.36
CA ASN A 52 12.18 31.35 6.28
C ASN A 52 11.26 31.52 7.50
N ALA A 53 9.94 31.43 7.29
CA ALA A 53 8.97 31.47 8.37
C ALA A 53 9.11 30.25 9.31
N LEU A 54 9.27 29.06 8.74
CA LEU A 54 9.54 27.84 9.51
C LEU A 54 10.85 27.92 10.29
N PHE A 55 11.94 28.42 9.68
CA PHE A 55 13.21 28.61 10.39
C PHE A 55 13.05 29.54 11.59
N SER A 56 12.42 30.69 11.39
CA SER A 56 12.17 31.66 12.47
C SER A 56 11.35 31.03 13.59
N ARG A 57 10.34 30.22 13.24
CA ARG A 57 9.51 29.53 14.23
C ARG A 57 10.26 28.42 14.96
N LEU A 58 11.12 27.68 14.26
CA LEU A 58 11.93 26.64 14.88
C LEU A 58 12.96 27.22 15.87
N ASP A 59 13.50 28.41 15.60
CA ASP A 59 14.40 29.12 16.52
C ASP A 59 13.75 29.49 17.87
N GLU A 60 12.43 29.67 17.87
CA GLU A 60 11.66 29.97 19.07
C GLU A 60 11.29 28.72 19.90
N LEU A 61 11.43 27.53 19.33
CA LEU A 61 11.02 26.27 19.96
C LEU A 61 12.25 25.53 20.51
N ASP A 62 12.19 25.09 21.77
CA ASP A 62 13.25 24.24 22.35
C ASP A 62 13.40 22.92 21.58
N ARG A 63 12.27 22.33 21.16
CA ARG A 63 12.21 21.05 20.44
C ARG A 63 11.01 21.03 19.49
N ALA A 64 11.25 20.56 18.28
CA ALA A 64 10.21 20.27 17.31
C ALA A 64 10.39 18.87 16.73
N PHE A 65 9.29 18.13 16.59
CA PHE A 65 9.26 16.81 15.99
C PHE A 65 8.19 16.79 14.89
N LEU A 66 8.55 16.29 13.71
CA LEU A 66 7.64 16.06 12.60
C LEU A 66 7.56 14.56 12.31
N ILE A 67 6.34 14.04 12.22
CA ILE A 67 6.09 12.67 11.81
C ILE A 67 5.45 12.72 10.41
N VAL A 68 6.13 12.12 9.43
CA VAL A 68 5.63 11.94 8.07
C VAL A 68 5.29 10.47 7.91
N ASP A 69 4.01 10.14 8.00
CA ASP A 69 3.55 8.76 7.82
C ASP A 69 3.34 8.44 6.33
N ASP A 70 3.69 7.22 5.92
CA ASP A 70 3.42 6.67 4.60
C ASP A 70 3.99 7.52 3.44
N ILE A 71 5.28 7.87 3.51
CA ILE A 71 5.92 8.73 2.48
C ILE A 71 5.83 8.14 1.07
N ASP A 72 5.76 6.82 0.97
CA ASP A 72 5.51 6.07 -0.25
C ASP A 72 4.11 6.28 -0.83
N SER A 73 3.33 7.24 -0.32
CA SER A 73 2.13 7.80 -0.94
C SER A 73 2.39 8.99 -1.90
N PHE A 74 3.55 9.67 -1.83
CA PHE A 74 3.86 10.92 -2.57
C PHE A 74 4.75 10.82 -3.84
N SER A 75 4.36 10.31 -5.02
CA SER A 75 5.24 10.17 -6.23
C SER A 75 6.79 9.97 -6.01
N THR A 76 7.63 10.11 -7.03
CA THR A 76 9.10 10.15 -6.80
C THR A 76 9.58 11.59 -6.67
N ALA A 77 9.03 12.49 -7.50
CA ALA A 77 9.45 13.89 -7.54
C ALA A 77 9.04 14.65 -6.27
N GLU A 78 7.86 14.38 -5.72
CA GLU A 78 7.39 14.98 -4.48
C GLU A 78 8.24 14.51 -3.30
N CYS A 79 8.54 13.21 -3.18
CA CYS A 79 9.45 12.67 -2.17
C CYS A 79 10.82 13.36 -2.20
N LEU A 80 11.48 13.44 -3.36
CA LEU A 80 12.81 14.04 -3.48
C LEU A 80 12.84 15.53 -3.12
N LEU A 81 11.82 16.28 -3.53
CA LEU A 81 11.72 17.70 -3.17
C LEU A 81 11.40 17.88 -1.68
N LEU A 82 10.50 17.06 -1.13
CA LEU A 82 10.15 17.10 0.28
C LEU A 82 11.35 16.75 1.15
N GLU A 83 12.08 15.67 0.86
CA GLU A 83 13.30 15.28 1.56
C GLU A 83 14.34 16.40 1.57
N ARG A 84 14.51 17.11 0.44
CA ARG A 84 15.41 18.26 0.37
C ARG A 84 15.00 19.37 1.33
N GLU A 85 13.72 19.72 1.39
CA GLU A 85 13.24 20.77 2.30
C GLU A 85 13.30 20.32 3.77
N LEU A 86 12.92 19.07 4.07
CA LEU A 86 13.00 18.50 5.41
C LEU A 86 14.45 18.43 5.92
N SER A 87 15.41 18.17 5.03
CA SER A 87 16.84 18.28 5.33
C SER A 87 17.20 19.70 5.79
N LEU A 88 16.81 20.72 5.02
CA LEU A 88 17.05 22.11 5.42
C LEU A 88 16.43 22.47 6.79
N LEU A 89 15.22 22.01 7.07
CA LEU A 89 14.55 22.22 8.36
C LEU A 89 15.20 21.44 9.51
N SER A 90 15.69 20.23 9.23
CA SER A 90 16.39 19.40 10.23
C SER A 90 17.71 20.03 10.66
N ALA A 91 18.42 20.69 9.73
CA ALA A 91 19.59 21.49 10.07
C ALA A 91 19.28 22.67 11.03
N GLN A 92 18.01 23.10 11.08
CA GLN A 92 17.50 24.11 12.01
C GLN A 92 16.88 23.50 13.29
N GLY A 93 17.14 22.22 13.59
CA GLY A 93 16.71 21.57 14.82
C GLY A 93 15.39 20.79 14.74
N LEU A 94 14.73 20.73 13.57
CA LEU A 94 13.55 19.89 13.38
C LEU A 94 13.93 18.40 13.37
N LYS A 95 13.37 17.60 14.29
CA LYS A 95 13.55 16.14 14.27
C LYS A 95 12.46 15.51 13.43
N VAL A 96 12.85 14.74 12.41
CA VAL A 96 11.88 14.12 11.49
C VAL A 96 11.88 12.60 11.65
N LEU A 97 10.70 12.02 11.85
CA LEU A 97 10.44 10.59 11.75
C LEU A 97 9.61 10.35 10.49
N MET A 98 10.08 9.47 9.61
CA MET A 98 9.40 9.14 8.37
C MET A 98 9.11 7.64 8.35
N THR A 99 7.88 7.25 8.01
CA THR A 99 7.54 5.83 7.86
C THR A 99 7.38 5.52 6.37
N SER A 100 7.82 4.33 5.97
CA SER A 100 7.59 3.83 4.64
C SER A 100 7.33 2.33 4.65
N ARG A 101 6.46 1.84 3.75
CA ARG A 101 6.23 0.39 3.58
C ARG A 101 7.21 -0.21 2.59
N ILE A 102 7.77 0.62 1.72
CA ILE A 102 8.76 0.21 0.73
C ILE A 102 10.13 0.41 1.37
N ARG A 103 10.96 -0.64 1.35
CA ARG A 103 12.36 -0.47 1.73
C ARG A 103 12.99 0.50 0.75
N TYR A 104 13.35 1.67 1.26
CA TYR A 104 14.01 2.69 0.47
C TYR A 104 15.46 2.23 0.24
N VAL A 105 15.70 1.44 -0.80
CA VAL A 105 17.06 1.10 -1.23
C VAL A 105 17.58 2.34 -1.96
N LYS A 106 18.15 3.28 -1.21
CA LYS A 106 18.73 4.50 -1.78
C LYS A 106 19.98 4.11 -2.59
N THR A 107 19.80 3.73 -3.85
CA THR A 107 20.88 3.50 -4.82
C THR A 107 21.34 4.82 -5.42
N VAL A 108 21.44 5.89 -4.62
CA VAL A 108 22.10 7.10 -5.13
C VAL A 108 23.60 6.80 -5.12
N PRO A 109 24.33 6.95 -6.26
CA PRO A 109 25.78 6.80 -6.28
C PRO A 109 26.36 7.85 -5.34
N SER A 110 26.77 7.40 -4.17
CA SER A 110 27.23 8.21 -3.04
C SER A 110 28.66 8.74 -3.27
N ALA A 111 28.93 9.31 -4.44
CA ALA A 111 30.18 10.01 -4.67
C ALA A 111 30.19 11.39 -4.01
N ASN A 112 29.02 12.05 -3.85
CA ASN A 112 28.96 13.44 -3.34
C ASN A 112 27.79 13.75 -2.37
N PHE A 113 26.93 12.78 -2.04
CA PHE A 113 25.85 13.01 -1.07
C PHE A 113 26.32 12.59 0.32
N VAL A 114 26.91 13.53 1.05
CA VAL A 114 27.21 13.37 2.48
C VAL A 114 25.89 13.55 3.21
N GLU A 115 25.28 12.48 3.71
CA GLU A 115 24.09 12.58 4.56
C GLU A 115 24.49 13.25 5.88
N PRO A 116 24.00 14.47 6.17
CA PRO A 116 24.49 15.25 7.30
C PRO A 116 23.83 14.87 8.64
N TYR A 117 23.00 13.82 8.68
CA TYR A 117 22.27 13.37 9.87
C TYR A 117 22.73 11.99 10.33
N THR A 118 22.55 11.73 11.62
CA THR A 118 22.53 10.37 12.16
C THR A 118 21.20 9.72 11.76
N GLN A 119 21.05 9.35 10.48
CA GLN A 119 19.89 8.58 10.03
C GLN A 119 19.91 7.23 10.74
N VAL A 120 18.88 6.96 11.54
CA VAL A 120 18.66 5.65 12.14
C VAL A 120 17.57 4.97 11.34
N GLU A 121 17.96 4.04 10.47
CA GLU A 121 17.01 3.14 9.83
C GLU A 121 16.56 2.10 10.86
N LEU A 122 15.36 2.30 11.40
CA LEU A 122 14.71 1.31 12.25
C LEU A 122 13.92 0.36 11.35
N ARG A 123 14.41 -0.88 11.25
CA ARG A 123 13.64 -1.92 10.61
C ARG A 123 12.66 -2.49 11.63
N LEU A 124 11.38 -2.42 11.29
CA LEU A 124 10.29 -2.96 12.11
C LEU A 124 10.06 -4.46 11.85
N ASP A 125 10.97 -5.13 11.14
CA ASP A 125 10.98 -6.59 10.93
C ASP A 125 11.50 -7.36 12.16
N ASP A 126 11.64 -6.66 13.29
CA ASP A 126 12.35 -7.12 14.46
C ASP A 126 11.57 -8.19 15.24
N GLU A 127 12.27 -9.26 15.60
CA GLU A 127 11.80 -10.42 16.37
C GLU A 127 11.29 -10.05 17.78
N THR A 128 11.48 -8.78 18.18
CA THR A 128 11.17 -8.24 19.50
C THR A 128 9.68 -8.21 19.82
N LEU A 129 8.80 -8.16 18.81
CA LEU A 129 7.36 -8.34 18.99
C LEU A 129 6.90 -9.58 18.22
N SER A 130 7.01 -10.74 18.87
CA SER A 130 6.38 -11.98 18.40
C SER A 130 4.92 -11.73 18.03
N LEU A 131 4.58 -11.90 16.75
CA LEU A 131 3.21 -11.89 16.27
C LEU A 131 2.33 -12.85 17.09
N GLY A 132 2.90 -13.97 17.55
CA GLY A 132 2.25 -14.89 18.48
C GLY A 132 1.84 -14.21 19.79
N HIS A 133 2.71 -13.42 20.42
CA HIS A 133 2.37 -12.68 21.65
C HIS A 133 1.28 -11.64 21.40
N PHE A 134 1.30 -10.96 20.26
CA PHE A 134 0.21 -10.06 19.85
C PHE A 134 -1.13 -10.79 19.74
N ILE A 135 -1.16 -11.91 19.01
CA ILE A 135 -2.36 -12.75 18.84
C ILE A 135 -2.86 -13.26 20.20
N SER A 136 -1.96 -13.74 21.06
CA SER A 136 -2.29 -14.19 22.41
C SER A 136 -2.95 -13.10 23.24
N ARG A 137 -2.37 -11.90 23.24
CA ARG A 137 -2.91 -10.74 23.95
C ARG A 137 -4.30 -10.37 23.44
N ASP A 138 -4.49 -10.35 22.13
CA ASP A 138 -5.77 -9.97 21.53
C ASP A 138 -6.87 -11.00 21.83
N LEU A 139 -6.55 -12.30 21.70
CA LEU A 139 -7.47 -13.38 22.07
C LEU A 139 -7.92 -13.29 23.53
N GLU A 140 -6.99 -13.05 24.47
CA GLU A 140 -7.34 -12.93 25.89
C GLU A 140 -8.10 -11.63 26.23
N LEU A 141 -7.86 -10.56 25.46
CA LEU A 141 -8.58 -9.30 25.60
C LEU A 141 -10.04 -9.38 25.18
N GLU A 142 -10.38 -10.27 24.26
CA GLU A 142 -11.77 -10.46 23.79
C GLU A 142 -12.46 -11.65 24.46
N HIS A 143 -11.72 -12.72 24.74
CA HIS A 143 -12.30 -14.00 25.16
C HIS A 143 -11.96 -14.41 26.59
N GLY A 144 -11.33 -13.53 27.36
CA GLY A 144 -10.98 -13.74 28.76
C GLY A 144 -9.71 -14.57 28.94
N ASP A 145 -9.47 -15.05 30.16
CA ASP A 145 -8.25 -15.80 30.45
C ASP A 145 -8.24 -17.17 29.75
N LEU A 146 -7.41 -17.30 28.71
CA LEU A 146 -7.20 -18.53 27.93
C LEU A 146 -5.93 -19.27 28.35
N GLY A 147 -5.18 -18.75 29.32
CA GLY A 147 -3.90 -19.32 29.74
C GLY A 147 -2.75 -19.06 28.75
N LEU A 148 -2.88 -18.02 27.91
CA LEU A 148 -1.87 -17.59 26.94
C LEU A 148 -0.84 -16.64 27.54
N GLN A 149 -0.93 -16.35 28.85
CA GLN A 149 0.02 -15.54 29.61
C GLN A 149 0.19 -14.11 29.08
N SER A 150 -0.87 -13.50 28.52
CA SER A 150 -0.79 -12.08 28.18
C SER A 150 -0.65 -11.24 29.45
N THR A 151 0.18 -10.20 29.38
CA THR A 151 0.57 -9.37 30.53
C THR A 151 -0.50 -8.38 30.99
N LYS A 152 -1.65 -8.29 30.30
CA LYS A 152 -2.66 -7.26 30.55
C LYS A 152 -3.74 -7.75 31.52
N GLU A 153 -3.86 -7.05 32.63
CA GLU A 153 -4.92 -7.23 33.63
C GLU A 153 -5.73 -5.94 33.82
N PRO A 154 -7.02 -6.03 34.18
CA PRO A 154 -7.82 -7.24 34.33
C PRO A 154 -8.28 -7.81 32.98
N LYS A 155 -8.33 -9.14 32.87
CA LYS A 155 -8.91 -9.84 31.71
C LYS A 155 -10.44 -9.83 31.80
N PRO A 156 -11.19 -9.76 30.69
CA PRO A 156 -12.64 -9.79 30.72
C PRO A 156 -13.18 -11.18 31.13
N PRO A 157 -14.48 -11.28 31.48
CA PRO A 157 -15.14 -12.57 31.62
C PRO A 157 -15.04 -13.39 30.33
N ARG A 158 -14.93 -14.72 30.47
CA ARG A 158 -14.81 -15.60 29.30
C ARG A 158 -16.04 -15.51 28.39
N SER A 159 -15.81 -15.25 27.11
CA SER A 159 -16.84 -15.29 26.07
C SER A 159 -17.36 -16.73 25.88
N LYS A 160 -18.38 -16.93 25.03
CA LYS A 160 -18.83 -18.29 24.65
C LYS A 160 -17.69 -19.10 24.02
N LEU A 161 -16.97 -18.50 23.07
CA LEU A 161 -15.79 -19.09 22.45
C LEU A 161 -14.68 -19.30 23.48
N GLY A 162 -14.42 -18.33 24.35
CA GLY A 162 -13.40 -18.44 25.39
C GLY A 162 -13.65 -19.58 26.37
N ARG A 163 -14.91 -19.82 26.75
CA ARG A 163 -15.30 -21.01 27.53
C ARG A 163 -15.04 -22.30 26.75
N SER A 164 -15.50 -22.39 25.50
CA SER A 164 -15.29 -23.56 24.65
C SER A 164 -13.80 -23.87 24.41
N LEU A 165 -12.96 -22.84 24.25
CA LEU A 165 -11.51 -23.00 24.10
C LEU A 165 -10.81 -23.38 25.41
N SER A 166 -11.34 -22.93 26.55
CA SER A 166 -10.75 -23.20 27.88
C SER A 166 -11.06 -24.60 28.42
N ASP A 167 -11.99 -25.34 27.81
CA ASP A 167 -12.29 -26.71 28.20
C ASP A 167 -11.02 -27.57 28.07
N VAL A 168 -10.74 -28.41 29.07
CA VAL A 168 -9.52 -29.25 29.18
C VAL A 168 -9.10 -29.96 27.88
N PRO A 169 -10.00 -30.59 27.10
CA PRO A 169 -9.62 -31.23 25.84
C PRO A 169 -9.11 -30.25 24.76
N ASN A 170 -9.35 -28.94 24.89
CA ASN A 170 -9.16 -27.95 23.85
C ASN A 170 -7.92 -27.05 24.06
N LYS A 171 -7.03 -27.35 25.02
CA LYS A 171 -5.79 -26.57 25.18
C LYS A 171 -4.90 -26.58 23.92
N GLU A 172 -4.90 -27.70 23.20
CA GLU A 172 -4.16 -27.81 21.93
C GLU A 172 -4.86 -27.01 20.81
N ALA A 173 -6.18 -26.88 20.86
CA ALA A 173 -6.95 -26.07 19.91
C ALA A 173 -6.53 -24.61 19.93
N ILE A 174 -6.23 -24.06 21.12
CA ILE A 174 -5.76 -22.67 21.26
C ILE A 174 -4.41 -22.48 20.54
N LYS A 175 -3.47 -23.42 20.71
CA LYS A 175 -2.16 -23.35 20.05
C LYS A 175 -2.29 -23.46 18.54
N GLN A 176 -3.08 -24.42 18.06
CA GLN A 176 -3.36 -24.59 16.64
C GLN A 176 -4.01 -23.34 16.03
N LEU A 177 -4.94 -22.72 16.76
CA LEU A 177 -5.57 -21.47 16.35
C LEU A 177 -4.55 -20.33 16.24
N GLN A 178 -3.68 -20.16 17.24
CA GLN A 178 -2.63 -19.15 17.23
C GLN A 178 -1.66 -19.36 16.07
N GLU A 179 -1.17 -20.59 15.88
CA GLU A 179 -0.26 -20.95 14.80
C GLU A 179 -0.90 -20.68 13.43
N ARG A 180 -2.15 -21.09 13.26
CA ARG A 180 -2.92 -20.86 12.03
C ARG A 180 -3.09 -19.37 11.72
N ILE A 181 -3.46 -18.54 12.70
CA ILE A 181 -3.57 -17.09 12.49
C ILE A 181 -2.20 -16.51 12.14
N SER A 182 -1.15 -16.92 12.84
CA SER A 182 0.21 -16.44 12.61
C SER A 182 0.69 -16.77 11.19
N GLN A 183 0.51 -18.01 10.74
CA GLN A 183 0.85 -18.45 9.38
C GLN A 183 0.06 -17.65 8.34
N GLN A 184 -1.25 -17.45 8.55
CA GLN A 184 -2.11 -16.74 7.59
C GLN A 184 -1.90 -15.23 7.54
N ALA A 185 -1.39 -14.67 8.63
CA ALA A 185 -1.05 -13.26 8.72
C ALA A 185 0.30 -12.97 8.06
N ASP A 186 1.17 -13.98 7.90
CA ASP A 186 2.49 -13.86 7.26
C ASP A 186 3.31 -12.69 7.83
N GLY A 187 3.35 -12.60 9.16
CA GLY A 187 4.02 -11.50 9.87
C GLY A 187 3.24 -10.16 9.92
N ASN A 188 2.13 -10.03 9.20
CA ASN A 188 1.37 -8.79 9.11
C ASN A 188 0.30 -8.67 10.22
N ILE A 189 0.51 -7.75 11.15
CA ILE A 189 -0.41 -7.49 12.28
C ILE A 189 -1.82 -7.12 11.82
N ALA A 190 -1.97 -6.34 10.74
CA ALA A 190 -3.29 -5.97 10.23
C ALA A 190 -4.06 -7.20 9.71
N LEU A 191 -3.38 -8.12 9.02
CA LEU A 191 -3.98 -9.39 8.61
C LEU A 191 -4.33 -10.26 9.82
N ALA A 192 -3.47 -10.32 10.84
CA ALA A 192 -3.78 -11.03 12.07
C ALA A 192 -5.05 -10.46 12.74
N LEU A 193 -5.18 -9.14 12.84
CA LEU A 193 -6.37 -8.46 13.37
C LEU A 193 -7.63 -8.78 12.55
N LEU A 194 -7.55 -8.77 11.22
CA LEU A 194 -8.68 -9.15 10.37
C LEU A 194 -9.08 -10.61 10.58
N ARG A 195 -8.11 -11.51 10.77
CA ARG A 195 -8.37 -12.92 11.10
C ARG A 195 -9.01 -13.06 12.48
N LEU A 196 -8.51 -12.36 13.48
CA LEU A 196 -9.08 -12.32 14.83
C LEU A 196 -10.51 -11.78 14.83
N GLY A 197 -10.79 -10.71 14.09
CA GLY A 197 -12.14 -10.17 13.92
C GLY A 197 -13.15 -11.16 13.33
N ASN A 198 -12.70 -12.11 12.48
CA ASN A 198 -13.57 -13.18 11.99
C ASN A 198 -13.90 -14.21 13.09
N LEU A 199 -12.99 -14.42 14.05
CA LEU A 199 -13.18 -15.33 15.18
C LEU A 199 -14.13 -14.76 16.24
N HIS A 200 -14.20 -13.44 16.39
CA HIS A 200 -15.05 -12.81 17.41
C HIS A 200 -16.54 -13.13 17.24
N ASN A 201 -16.97 -13.48 16.02
CA ASN A 201 -18.34 -13.89 15.73
C ASN A 201 -18.62 -15.38 15.97
N LEU A 202 -17.58 -16.19 16.22
CA LEU A 202 -17.71 -17.63 16.44
C LEU A 202 -18.04 -17.93 17.91
N GLN A 203 -18.75 -19.04 18.13
CA GLN A 203 -19.18 -19.45 19.47
C GLN A 203 -18.50 -20.73 19.96
N THR A 204 -17.85 -21.49 19.08
CA THR A 204 -17.31 -22.83 19.38
C THR A 204 -15.87 -22.98 18.86
N ALA A 205 -15.07 -23.78 19.56
CA ALA A 205 -13.70 -24.11 19.16
C ALA A 205 -13.64 -24.84 17.80
N GLU A 206 -14.59 -25.74 17.54
CA GLU A 206 -14.69 -26.47 16.27
C GLU A 206 -14.89 -25.51 15.08
N ALA A 207 -15.75 -24.50 15.22
CA ALA A 207 -15.94 -23.51 14.16
C ALA A 207 -14.69 -22.65 13.94
N ALA A 208 -13.93 -22.34 15.01
CA ALA A 208 -12.69 -21.59 14.92
C ALA A 208 -11.57 -22.40 14.22
N LEU A 209 -11.57 -23.72 14.39
CA LEU A 209 -10.60 -24.63 13.78
C LEU A 209 -11.04 -25.23 12.45
N ALA A 210 -12.30 -25.05 12.05
CA ALA A 210 -12.82 -25.57 10.79
C ALA A 210 -11.89 -25.20 9.62
N PRO A 211 -11.61 -26.12 8.67
CA PRO A 211 -10.76 -25.84 7.52
C PRO A 211 -11.17 -24.54 6.84
N LEU A 212 -10.21 -23.77 6.31
CA LEU A 212 -10.56 -22.58 5.56
C LEU A 212 -11.44 -23.00 4.38
N ALA A 213 -12.50 -22.23 4.15
CA ALA A 213 -13.13 -22.26 2.85
C ALA A 213 -12.10 -21.85 1.79
N ASP A 214 -12.26 -22.35 0.56
CA ASP A 214 -11.46 -21.96 -0.61
C ASP A 214 -11.59 -20.46 -0.99
N VAL A 215 -12.32 -19.68 -0.18
CA VAL A 215 -12.67 -18.28 -0.40
C VAL A 215 -12.06 -17.43 0.70
N LEU A 216 -11.48 -16.29 0.33
CA LEU A 216 -10.95 -15.32 1.28
C LEU A 216 -12.10 -14.69 2.10
N PRO A 217 -11.92 -14.48 3.41
CA PRO A 217 -12.89 -13.75 4.22
C PRO A 217 -13.19 -12.36 3.66
N SER A 218 -14.45 -11.94 3.76
CA SER A 218 -14.93 -10.67 3.18
C SER A 218 -14.19 -9.44 3.70
N ASN A 219 -13.78 -9.43 4.98
CA ASN A 219 -13.02 -8.33 5.57
C ASN A 219 -11.59 -8.23 5.00
N ILE A 220 -10.96 -9.36 4.67
CA ILE A 220 -9.64 -9.39 4.00
C ILE A 220 -9.77 -8.94 2.54
N VAL A 221 -10.82 -9.40 1.84
CA VAL A 221 -11.15 -8.93 0.49
C VAL A 221 -11.37 -7.41 0.49
N ALA A 222 -12.10 -6.88 1.48
CA ALA A 222 -12.33 -5.44 1.62
C ALA A 222 -11.04 -4.66 1.91
N PHE A 223 -10.17 -5.21 2.77
CA PHE A 223 -8.85 -4.63 3.05
C PHE A 223 -7.98 -4.51 1.79
N PHE A 224 -7.90 -5.57 0.97
CA PHE A 224 -7.15 -5.50 -0.29
C PHE A 224 -7.81 -4.57 -1.30
N HIS A 225 -9.14 -4.56 -1.41
CA HIS A 225 -9.86 -3.60 -2.26
C HIS A 225 -9.49 -2.16 -1.93
N ALA A 226 -9.48 -1.79 -0.64
CA ALA A 226 -9.12 -0.44 -0.21
C ALA A 226 -7.70 -0.05 -0.66
N GLY A 227 -6.74 -0.97 -0.58
CA GLY A 227 -5.38 -0.71 -1.04
C GLY A 227 -5.25 -0.68 -2.58
N ILE A 228 -5.99 -1.52 -3.31
CA ILE A 228 -6.06 -1.42 -4.78
C ILE A 228 -6.70 -0.09 -5.21
N ASP A 229 -7.71 0.39 -4.48
CA ASP A 229 -8.31 1.69 -4.75
C ASP A 229 -7.34 2.85 -4.49
N ASN A 230 -6.41 2.71 -3.53
CA ASN A 230 -5.31 3.67 -3.39
C ASN A 230 -4.40 3.67 -4.62
N ILE A 231 -4.10 2.51 -5.20
CA ILE A 231 -3.35 2.42 -6.47
C ILE A 231 -4.13 3.10 -7.61
N LYS A 232 -5.45 2.94 -7.66
CA LYS A 232 -6.31 3.57 -8.68
C LYS A 232 -6.35 5.10 -8.62
N ARG A 233 -6.07 5.69 -7.46
CA ARG A 233 -6.00 7.15 -7.28
C ARG A 233 -4.68 7.78 -7.74
N GLN A 234 -3.66 6.96 -8.04
CA GLN A 234 -2.39 7.43 -8.60
C GLN A 234 -2.56 8.09 -9.99
N PRO A 235 -1.60 8.93 -10.42
CA PRO A 235 -1.50 9.37 -11.81
C PRO A 235 -1.62 8.20 -12.79
N ALA A 236 -2.22 8.45 -13.96
CA ALA A 236 -2.61 7.38 -14.88
C ALA A 236 -1.46 6.42 -15.27
N ALA A 237 -0.24 6.93 -15.41
CA ALA A 237 0.94 6.13 -15.74
C ALA A 237 1.37 5.22 -14.56
N GLU A 238 1.46 5.76 -13.34
CA GLU A 238 1.80 5.00 -12.14
C GLU A 238 0.73 3.97 -11.78
N ARG A 239 -0.55 4.34 -11.93
CA ARG A 239 -1.67 3.42 -11.76
C ARG A 239 -1.58 2.22 -12.72
N ASP A 240 -1.41 2.47 -14.02
CA ASP A 240 -1.30 1.39 -15.02
C ASP A 240 -0.09 0.50 -14.72
N LEU A 241 1.06 1.11 -14.41
CA LEU A 241 2.26 0.40 -14.02
C LEU A 241 2.00 -0.49 -12.80
N GLY A 242 1.48 0.06 -11.71
CA GLY A 242 1.24 -0.67 -10.46
C GLY A 242 0.32 -1.88 -10.65
N LEU A 243 -0.81 -1.69 -11.35
CA LEU A 243 -1.76 -2.78 -11.62
C LEU A 243 -1.14 -3.87 -12.52
N LYS A 244 -0.39 -3.49 -13.55
CA LYS A 244 0.29 -4.43 -14.45
C LYS A 244 1.41 -5.21 -13.75
N VAL A 245 2.23 -4.56 -12.94
CA VAL A 245 3.30 -5.24 -12.18
C VAL A 245 2.68 -6.24 -11.21
N ILE A 246 1.63 -5.85 -10.46
CA ILE A 246 0.94 -6.76 -9.53
C ILE A 246 0.36 -7.96 -10.30
N ALA A 247 -0.37 -7.71 -11.39
CA ALA A 247 -0.94 -8.76 -12.21
C ALA A 247 0.13 -9.68 -12.82
N ALA A 248 1.29 -9.14 -13.18
CA ALA A 248 2.40 -9.91 -13.74
C ALA A 248 3.03 -10.83 -12.69
N VAL A 249 3.33 -10.29 -11.50
CA VAL A 249 3.92 -11.03 -10.39
C VAL A 249 2.99 -12.14 -9.91
N ALA A 250 1.69 -11.84 -9.80
CA ALA A 250 0.71 -12.82 -9.35
C ALA A 250 0.60 -14.05 -10.27
N ARG A 251 1.03 -13.99 -11.54
CA ARG A 251 1.01 -15.17 -12.44
C ARG A 251 2.09 -16.21 -12.13
N CYS A 252 3.10 -15.86 -11.35
CA CYS A 252 4.20 -16.76 -11.02
C CYS A 252 3.93 -17.50 -9.72
N ASP A 253 4.78 -18.45 -9.35
CA ASP A 253 4.70 -19.10 -8.05
C ASP A 253 4.93 -18.07 -6.92
N PHE A 254 4.11 -18.13 -5.86
CA PHE A 254 4.16 -17.17 -4.77
C PHE A 254 5.53 -17.15 -4.06
N LEU A 255 6.13 -18.33 -3.83
CA LEU A 255 7.40 -18.45 -3.10
C LEU A 255 8.59 -18.09 -3.99
N ALA A 256 8.55 -18.49 -5.27
CA ALA A 256 9.62 -18.20 -6.21
C ALA A 256 9.66 -16.72 -6.64
N GLY A 257 8.49 -16.10 -6.82
CA GLY A 257 8.36 -14.77 -7.41
C GLY A 257 8.78 -14.74 -8.88
N ILE A 258 9.13 -13.54 -9.38
CA ILE A 258 9.56 -13.32 -10.76
C ILE A 258 10.71 -12.29 -10.80
N PRO A 259 11.80 -12.53 -11.54
CA PRO A 259 12.87 -11.54 -11.69
C PRO A 259 12.34 -10.25 -12.32
N TYR A 260 12.83 -9.11 -11.84
CA TYR A 260 12.42 -7.79 -12.30
C TYR A 260 12.58 -7.62 -13.81
N GLU A 261 13.65 -8.14 -14.40
CA GLU A 261 13.94 -8.02 -15.83
C GLU A 261 12.87 -8.71 -16.69
N VAL A 262 12.27 -9.78 -16.17
CA VAL A 262 11.19 -10.52 -16.82
C VAL A 262 9.91 -9.70 -16.74
N VAL A 263 9.56 -9.18 -15.56
CA VAL A 263 8.40 -8.29 -15.38
C VAL A 263 8.49 -7.08 -16.30
N HIS A 264 9.65 -6.41 -16.33
CA HIS A 264 9.90 -5.26 -17.19
C HIS A 264 9.70 -5.60 -18.67
N ARG A 265 10.17 -6.78 -19.12
CA ARG A 265 9.97 -7.25 -20.50
C ARG A 265 8.50 -7.50 -20.82
N VAL A 266 7.76 -8.14 -19.92
CA VAL A 266 6.33 -8.43 -20.08
C VAL A 266 5.51 -7.13 -20.16
N ILE A 267 5.77 -6.17 -19.26
CA ILE A 267 5.07 -4.88 -19.24
C ILE A 267 5.40 -4.07 -20.50
N ARG A 268 6.65 -4.05 -20.94
CA ARG A 268 7.06 -3.31 -22.14
C ARG A 268 6.38 -3.82 -23.42
N LYS A 269 6.08 -5.13 -23.50
CA LYS A 269 5.35 -5.73 -24.61
C LYS A 269 3.85 -5.50 -24.54
N SER A 270 3.31 -5.23 -23.34
CA SER A 270 1.88 -5.01 -23.17
C SER A 270 1.43 -3.77 -23.97
N PRO A 271 0.29 -3.85 -24.70
CA PRO A 271 -0.26 -2.67 -25.33
C PRO A 271 -0.49 -1.60 -24.27
N LYS A 272 -0.23 -0.34 -24.64
CA LYS A 272 -0.70 0.79 -23.83
C LYS A 272 -2.20 0.63 -23.75
N THR A 273 -2.74 0.54 -22.54
CA THR A 273 -4.19 0.50 -22.34
C THR A 273 -4.72 1.80 -22.91
N SER A 274 -5.28 1.74 -24.12
CA SER A 274 -5.94 2.87 -24.75
C SER A 274 -7.02 3.31 -23.79
N ARG A 275 -6.80 4.44 -23.10
CA ARG A 275 -7.69 5.05 -22.09
C ARG A 275 -9.10 4.49 -22.23
N THR A 276 -9.41 3.43 -21.52
CA THR A 276 -10.73 2.80 -21.61
C THR A 276 -11.71 3.92 -21.30
N HIS A 277 -12.54 4.23 -22.29
CA HIS A 277 -13.42 5.38 -22.29
C HIS A 277 -14.11 5.46 -20.93
N LEU A 278 -13.68 6.42 -20.09
CA LEU A 278 -14.49 6.88 -18.98
C LEU A 278 -15.86 7.15 -19.60
N PRO A 279 -16.94 6.49 -19.12
CA PRO A 279 -18.25 6.61 -19.75
C PRO A 279 -18.52 8.10 -19.92
N ALA A 280 -18.69 8.51 -21.17
CA ALA A 280 -18.90 9.90 -21.51
C ALA A 280 -20.02 10.41 -20.60
N ARG A 281 -19.65 11.24 -19.63
CA ARG A 281 -20.58 11.87 -18.71
C ARG A 281 -21.60 12.53 -19.62
N ILE A 282 -22.84 12.03 -19.61
CA ILE A 282 -23.93 12.51 -20.44
C ILE A 282 -24.14 13.98 -20.06
N GLN A 283 -23.45 14.88 -20.74
CA GLN A 283 -23.70 16.30 -20.71
C GLN A 283 -24.83 16.53 -21.71
N SER A 284 -26.06 16.36 -21.24
CA SER A 284 -27.25 16.80 -21.94
C SER A 284 -27.31 18.33 -21.90
N ALA A 285 -26.71 18.98 -22.90
CA ALA A 285 -27.06 20.35 -23.31
C ALA A 285 -26.66 20.55 -24.80
N PRO A 286 -27.59 20.96 -25.68
CA PRO A 286 -27.28 21.26 -27.07
C PRO A 286 -26.69 22.67 -27.17
N ALA A 287 -25.43 22.79 -27.61
CA ALA A 287 -24.83 24.08 -27.96
C ALA A 287 -24.27 24.02 -29.39
N VAL A 288 -24.58 25.09 -30.11
CA VAL A 288 -24.40 25.33 -31.55
C VAL A 288 -22.92 25.23 -31.98
N PRO A 289 -22.60 24.58 -33.12
CA PRO A 289 -21.22 24.43 -33.56
C PRO A 289 -20.69 25.73 -34.17
N THR A 290 -19.60 26.26 -33.60
CA THR A 290 -18.77 27.26 -34.28
C THR A 290 -17.44 26.61 -34.63
N THR A 291 -17.26 26.37 -35.93
CA THR A 291 -16.10 25.72 -36.52
C THR A 291 -14.92 26.69 -36.57
N THR A 292 -13.82 26.39 -35.89
CA THR A 292 -12.49 26.91 -36.25
C THR A 292 -11.47 25.86 -35.82
N ARG A 293 -11.05 25.07 -36.81
CA ARG A 293 -10.15 23.92 -36.70
C ARG A 293 -8.72 24.44 -36.85
N THR A 294 -7.99 24.52 -35.75
CA THR A 294 -6.54 24.77 -35.74
C THR A 294 -5.84 23.44 -35.52
N GLU A 295 -5.42 22.81 -36.62
CA GLU A 295 -4.61 21.60 -36.64
C GLU A 295 -3.16 21.97 -36.33
N THR A 296 -2.74 21.94 -35.05
CA THR A 296 -1.31 22.13 -34.74
C THR A 296 -0.85 21.56 -33.38
N GLU A 297 -1.35 20.41 -32.91
CA GLU A 297 -0.87 19.86 -31.61
C GLU A 297 -0.59 18.34 -31.54
N ASP A 298 -0.62 17.58 -32.63
CA ASP A 298 -0.55 16.10 -32.54
C ASP A 298 0.82 15.45 -32.87
N LEU A 299 1.92 16.21 -32.82
CA LEU A 299 3.26 15.71 -33.21
C LEU A 299 4.29 15.58 -32.08
N VAL A 300 3.91 15.69 -30.81
CA VAL A 300 4.83 15.48 -29.65
C VAL A 300 4.49 14.21 -28.86
N ALA A 301 3.96 13.18 -29.53
CA ALA A 301 3.94 11.81 -28.97
C ALA A 301 5.31 11.13 -29.18
N LEU A 302 6.40 11.79 -28.76
CA LEU A 302 7.73 11.18 -28.74
C LEU A 302 7.70 10.03 -27.73
N SER A 303 7.81 8.82 -28.27
CA SER A 303 7.97 7.54 -27.61
C SER A 303 9.25 7.49 -26.78
N HIS A 304 9.23 8.18 -25.64
CA HIS A 304 10.18 7.93 -24.58
C HIS A 304 9.92 6.51 -24.10
N SER A 305 10.82 5.59 -24.43
CA SER A 305 10.86 4.30 -23.77
C SER A 305 11.30 4.56 -22.33
N THR A 306 10.33 4.84 -21.47
CA THR A 306 10.54 4.90 -20.03
C THR A 306 10.95 3.51 -19.58
N HIS A 307 12.25 3.35 -19.39
CA HIS A 307 12.78 2.23 -18.62
C HIS A 307 12.27 2.43 -17.20
N HIS A 308 11.34 1.57 -16.77
CA HIS A 308 10.80 1.64 -15.43
C HIS A 308 11.77 0.96 -14.48
N SER A 309 12.30 1.66 -13.48
CA SER A 309 13.20 1.04 -12.51
C SER A 309 12.45 0.07 -11.58
N LEU A 310 13.19 -0.78 -10.87
CA LEU A 310 12.61 -1.70 -9.87
C LEU A 310 11.90 -0.91 -8.77
N GLU A 311 12.51 0.19 -8.33
CA GLU A 311 11.99 1.09 -7.32
C GLU A 311 10.67 1.74 -7.80
N GLU A 312 10.61 2.19 -9.05
CA GLU A 312 9.38 2.74 -9.63
C GLU A 312 8.24 1.70 -9.66
N MET A 313 8.54 0.44 -9.95
CA MET A 313 7.54 -0.64 -9.94
C MET A 313 7.02 -0.94 -8.53
N LEU A 314 7.92 -1.02 -7.55
CA LEU A 314 7.56 -1.22 -6.14
C LEU A 314 6.72 -0.05 -5.62
N TYR A 315 7.11 1.18 -5.99
CA TYR A 315 6.42 2.41 -5.65
C TYR A 315 5.00 2.45 -6.23
N ALA A 316 4.88 2.19 -7.53
CA ALA A 316 3.59 2.12 -8.21
C ALA A 316 2.66 1.04 -7.60
N ALA A 317 3.24 -0.03 -7.06
CA ALA A 317 2.52 -1.10 -6.38
C ALA A 317 2.19 -0.81 -4.90
N ARG A 318 2.61 0.33 -4.33
CA ARG A 318 2.24 0.80 -2.97
C ARG A 318 2.41 -0.26 -1.87
N GLY A 319 3.53 -1.00 -1.90
CA GLY A 319 3.85 -2.01 -0.89
C GLY A 319 3.12 -3.36 -1.03
N PHE A 320 2.33 -3.56 -2.08
CA PHE A 320 1.73 -4.88 -2.38
C PHE A 320 2.73 -5.90 -2.94
N LEU A 321 3.92 -5.44 -3.31
CA LEU A 321 5.01 -6.26 -3.82
C LEU A 321 6.25 -6.04 -2.97
N VAL A 322 7.03 -7.11 -2.82
CA VAL A 322 8.32 -7.10 -2.11
C VAL A 322 9.37 -7.79 -2.96
N THR A 323 10.63 -7.44 -2.74
CA THR A 323 11.76 -8.15 -3.33
C THR A 323 12.22 -9.28 -2.41
N GLY A 324 12.55 -10.42 -2.99
CA GLY A 324 13.19 -11.52 -2.26
C GLY A 324 14.64 -11.16 -1.88
N GLY A 325 15.14 -11.73 -0.79
CA GLY A 325 16.53 -11.52 -0.33
C GLY A 325 17.61 -12.23 -1.15
N SER A 326 17.27 -12.85 -2.29
CA SER A 326 18.23 -13.55 -3.14
C SER A 326 18.97 -12.57 -4.07
N SER A 327 20.10 -13.01 -4.64
CA SER A 327 20.92 -12.19 -5.54
C SER A 327 20.18 -11.68 -6.78
N ARG A 328 19.08 -12.34 -7.18
CA ARG A 328 18.23 -11.93 -8.30
C ARG A 328 17.06 -11.04 -7.89
N GLN A 329 16.85 -10.82 -6.60
CA GLN A 329 15.80 -9.98 -6.04
C GLN A 329 14.43 -10.17 -6.72
N PRO A 330 13.87 -11.40 -6.75
CA PRO A 330 12.61 -11.66 -7.41
C PRO A 330 11.50 -10.83 -6.76
N LEU A 331 10.65 -10.24 -7.58
CA LEU A 331 9.42 -9.60 -7.15
C LEU A 331 8.39 -10.69 -6.79
N ARG A 332 7.78 -10.56 -5.62
CA ARG A 332 6.68 -11.43 -5.17
C ARG A 332 5.58 -10.60 -4.52
N ALA A 333 4.38 -11.17 -4.45
CA ALA A 333 3.32 -10.61 -3.62
C ALA A 333 3.79 -10.55 -2.16
N TYR A 334 3.39 -9.51 -1.42
CA TYR A 334 3.89 -9.32 -0.05
C TYR A 334 3.36 -10.38 0.94
N CYS A 335 2.23 -11.04 0.64
CA CYS A 335 1.70 -12.17 1.41
C CYS A 335 0.85 -13.11 0.55
N GLU A 336 0.65 -14.34 1.03
CA GLU A 336 -0.09 -15.39 0.29
C GLU A 336 -1.57 -15.03 0.10
N ALA A 337 -2.22 -14.44 1.11
CA ALA A 337 -3.62 -14.05 1.01
C ALA A 337 -3.85 -13.03 -0.12
N PHE A 338 -2.92 -12.09 -0.30
CA PHE A 338 -2.99 -11.14 -1.41
C PHE A 338 -2.72 -11.83 -2.75
N TYR A 339 -1.77 -12.76 -2.81
CA TYR A 339 -1.55 -13.57 -4.00
C TYR A 339 -2.83 -14.31 -4.44
N THR A 340 -3.52 -14.98 -3.52
CA THR A 340 -4.82 -15.62 -3.77
C THR A 340 -5.87 -14.61 -4.23
N TYR A 341 -5.91 -13.41 -3.63
CA TYR A 341 -6.83 -12.35 -4.02
C TYR A 341 -6.69 -11.95 -5.49
N VAL A 342 -5.45 -11.82 -5.98
CA VAL A 342 -5.19 -11.48 -7.39
C VAL A 342 -5.45 -12.67 -8.32
N GLN A 343 -5.06 -13.89 -7.92
CA GLN A 343 -5.23 -15.11 -8.71
C GLN A 343 -6.70 -15.44 -8.99
N GLU A 344 -7.53 -15.34 -7.96
CA GLU A 344 -8.97 -15.65 -8.00
C GLU A 344 -9.84 -14.48 -8.52
N ASP A 345 -9.22 -13.45 -9.11
CA ASP A 345 -9.90 -12.32 -9.76
C ASP A 345 -10.90 -11.57 -8.86
N TYR A 346 -10.59 -11.40 -7.57
CA TYR A 346 -11.46 -10.63 -6.67
C TYR A 346 -11.57 -9.15 -7.08
N ASN A 347 -10.67 -8.64 -7.93
CA ASN A 347 -10.68 -7.26 -8.43
C ASN A 347 -10.66 -7.20 -9.96
N GLU A 348 -11.68 -6.57 -10.55
CA GLU A 348 -11.82 -6.46 -12.01
C GLU A 348 -10.64 -5.72 -12.67
N ALA A 349 -10.12 -4.65 -12.05
CA ALA A 349 -9.04 -3.87 -12.65
C ALA A 349 -7.72 -4.66 -12.76
N LEU A 350 -7.47 -5.55 -11.80
CA LEU A 350 -6.32 -6.47 -11.85
C LEU A 350 -6.54 -7.57 -12.88
N ALA A 351 -7.75 -8.13 -12.96
CA ALA A 351 -8.13 -9.13 -13.97
C ALA A 351 -8.00 -8.56 -15.40
N GLU A 352 -8.47 -7.34 -15.62
CA GLU A 352 -8.33 -6.59 -16.88
C GLU A 352 -6.85 -6.36 -17.19
N SER A 353 -6.07 -5.84 -16.22
CA SER A 353 -4.63 -5.62 -16.39
C SER A 353 -3.90 -6.90 -16.77
N ARG A 354 -4.25 -8.03 -16.15
CA ARG A 354 -3.70 -9.36 -16.45
C ARG A 354 -4.00 -9.81 -17.89
N SER A 355 -5.16 -9.45 -18.44
CA SER A 355 -5.54 -9.79 -19.82
C SER A 355 -4.68 -9.08 -20.87
N HIS A 356 -4.08 -7.93 -20.52
CA HIS A 356 -3.20 -7.15 -21.38
C HIS A 356 -1.72 -7.61 -21.34
N LEU A 357 -1.35 -8.50 -20.44
CA LEU A 357 0.04 -8.94 -20.30
C LEU A 357 0.35 -10.09 -21.26
N ASP A 358 1.39 -9.90 -22.08
CA ASP A 358 1.91 -10.92 -22.98
C ASP A 358 3.15 -11.59 -22.39
N PHE A 359 3.00 -12.86 -22.00
CA PHE A 359 4.09 -13.72 -21.53
C PHE A 359 4.76 -14.50 -22.68
N GLY A 360 4.37 -14.25 -23.92
CA GLY A 360 4.94 -14.84 -25.12
C GLY A 360 6.46 -14.65 -25.18
N GLY A 361 7.17 -15.77 -25.17
CA GLY A 361 8.64 -15.81 -25.23
C GLY A 361 9.37 -15.58 -23.91
N VAL A 362 8.66 -15.64 -22.77
CA VAL A 362 9.31 -15.83 -21.46
C VAL A 362 9.53 -17.33 -21.26
N ASN A 363 10.77 -17.72 -20.93
CA ASN A 363 11.07 -19.13 -20.67
C ASN A 363 10.33 -19.57 -19.39
N PRO A 364 9.59 -20.69 -19.38
CA PRO A 364 8.98 -21.25 -18.17
C PRO A 364 9.94 -21.37 -16.98
N ASP A 365 11.22 -21.66 -17.24
CA ASP A 365 12.27 -21.74 -16.21
C ASP A 365 12.54 -20.39 -15.54
N GLU A 366 12.34 -19.27 -16.26
CA GLU A 366 12.47 -17.91 -15.71
C GLU A 366 11.27 -17.51 -14.82
N LEU A 367 10.13 -18.18 -14.96
CA LEU A 367 8.91 -17.94 -14.17
C LEU A 367 8.93 -18.67 -12.82
N GLY A 368 10.08 -19.23 -12.42
CA GLY A 368 10.25 -19.94 -11.16
C GLY A 368 9.59 -21.33 -11.14
N GLY A 369 9.13 -21.82 -12.29
CA GLY A 369 8.37 -23.06 -12.41
C GLY A 369 9.21 -24.26 -12.81
N SER A 370 10.01 -24.82 -11.89
CA SER A 370 10.46 -26.21 -12.08
C SER A 370 9.36 -27.17 -11.62
N GLY A 371 8.43 -27.50 -12.52
CA GLY A 371 7.73 -28.79 -12.48
C GLY A 371 6.40 -28.82 -11.74
N GLY A 372 5.32 -28.66 -12.50
CA GLY A 372 3.99 -29.07 -12.06
C GLY A 372 2.90 -28.35 -12.84
N ALA A 373 2.58 -28.83 -14.04
CA ALA A 373 1.34 -28.44 -14.70
C ALA A 373 0.18 -28.70 -13.73
N ARG A 374 -0.38 -27.65 -13.11
CA ARG A 374 -1.62 -27.73 -12.33
C ARG A 374 -2.75 -28.12 -13.29
N LYS A 375 -2.93 -29.43 -13.50
CA LYS A 375 -4.17 -30.02 -14.03
C LYS A 375 -5.25 -29.76 -12.98
N GLY A 376 -5.96 -28.65 -13.10
CA GLY A 376 -6.94 -28.25 -12.09
C GLY A 376 -7.94 -27.21 -12.55
N GLY A 377 -8.29 -27.17 -13.83
CA GLY A 377 -9.48 -26.47 -14.29
C GLY A 377 -10.72 -27.27 -13.91
N VAL A 378 -11.16 -27.20 -12.66
CA VAL A 378 -12.54 -27.56 -12.29
C VAL A 378 -13.41 -26.45 -12.85
N GLY A 379 -14.13 -26.73 -13.93
CA GLY A 379 -15.12 -25.82 -14.48
C GLY A 379 -16.12 -25.44 -13.38
N ARG A 380 -16.14 -24.14 -13.03
CA ARG A 380 -17.23 -23.56 -12.25
C ARG A 380 -18.52 -23.76 -13.03
N SER A 381 -19.29 -24.77 -12.66
CA SER A 381 -20.70 -24.88 -13.04
C SER A 381 -21.43 -23.68 -12.45
N GLN A 382 -21.94 -22.81 -13.32
CA GLN A 382 -22.91 -21.79 -12.94
C GLN A 382 -24.14 -22.50 -12.37
N THR A 383 -24.31 -22.43 -11.05
CA THR A 383 -25.50 -22.94 -10.37
C THR A 383 -26.68 -21.98 -10.57
N GLY A 384 -27.71 -22.51 -11.24
CA GLY A 384 -29.08 -22.52 -10.72
C GLY A 384 -29.80 -21.19 -10.55
N LYS A 385 -30.49 -20.78 -11.62
CA LYS A 385 -31.64 -19.87 -11.57
C LYS A 385 -32.77 -20.55 -10.76
N VAL A 386 -32.98 -20.14 -9.52
CA VAL A 386 -34.12 -20.57 -8.69
C VAL A 386 -35.39 -19.95 -9.25
N VAL A 387 -36.23 -20.77 -9.89
CA VAL A 387 -37.60 -20.43 -10.25
C VAL A 387 -38.46 -20.57 -8.99
N GLY A 388 -39.04 -19.46 -8.55
CA GLY A 388 -39.96 -19.43 -7.42
C GLY A 388 -41.22 -20.24 -7.70
N THR A 389 -41.58 -21.12 -6.77
CA THR A 389 -42.89 -21.77 -6.74
C THR A 389 -43.82 -20.94 -5.86
N ALA A 390 -44.91 -20.46 -6.45
CA ALA A 390 -45.97 -19.75 -5.76
C ALA A 390 -46.69 -20.68 -4.78
N ALA A 391 -46.89 -20.20 -3.56
CA ALA A 391 -47.80 -20.79 -2.59
C ALA A 391 -49.25 -20.54 -3.04
N GLY A 392 -49.99 -21.63 -3.28
CA GLY A 392 -51.45 -21.62 -3.39
C GLY A 392 -52.06 -22.08 -2.08
N GLN A 393 -52.96 -21.26 -1.54
CA GLN A 393 -53.90 -21.59 -0.47
C GLN A 393 -54.84 -22.74 -0.89
N VAL A 394 -55.15 -23.66 0.03
CA VAL A 394 -56.50 -23.90 0.60
C VAL A 394 -56.33 -24.45 2.00
#